data_AF-A0A081CA18-F1
#
_entry.id   AF-A0A081CA18-F1
#
_cell.length_a   1.000
_cell.length_b   1.000
_cell.length_c   1.000
_cell.angle_alpha   90.00
_cell.angle_beta   90.00
_cell.angle_gamma   90.00
#
_symmetry.space_group_name_H-M   'P 1'
#
loop_
_entity.id
_entity.type
_entity.pdbx_description
1 polymer ?
#
loop_
_entity_poly.entity_id
_entity_poly.type
_entity_poly.pdbx_seq_one_letter_code
_entity_poly.pdbx_strand_id
1 'polypeptide(L)'
;MVIPKGKVIHEDLSTSYTDIDELLRDLRQNSFTGYCQVNFWEYRGTLFLDRGRIINAFEEAGSAHTIGDRAIRSILAKAKQKDGTVSVFQLQDEMVATLASVLNSKVKYRDLTTELTSLEKLISKLKKEEHSGYVEVLLNGDNGDGCIYFQDGRAMESVFRAVDGEMISGPSGFKKILGLSTEVGAVFNVFESDLSSIVVDSSVSDEVIQLFQNTLNVLEESVDAKLGTGKFADEFKRRLAINANKYLFLDPFAGEFVYKEKTLSFEGEDTTLEDFTIGVCDVISQTVEHFKQKDETLLDAICSGIQPLKEDRMQLIDRLKLDMKMPSVFGDRVVAESAPKEGEEKESKGGRLSRLFKRKKSSEEA
;
A
#
# COMPACT_ATOMS: atom_id res chain seq x y z
N MET A 1 20.42 -1.40 -15.25
CA MET A 1 20.28 -1.37 -13.77
C MET A 1 20.38 -2.78 -13.17
N VAL A 2 21.24 -2.94 -12.15
CA VAL A 2 21.44 -4.20 -11.41
C VAL A 2 20.96 -4.05 -9.97
N ILE A 3 19.92 -4.80 -9.57
CA ILE A 3 19.30 -4.71 -8.24
C ILE A 3 20.10 -5.55 -7.21
N PRO A 4 20.40 -5.03 -6.01
CA PRO A 4 21.05 -5.80 -4.95
C PRO A 4 20.17 -6.98 -4.49
N LYS A 5 20.75 -8.18 -4.37
CA LYS A 5 20.01 -9.40 -4.01
C LYS A 5 19.53 -9.43 -2.55
N GLY A 6 20.14 -8.64 -1.66
CA GLY A 6 19.75 -8.61 -0.25
C GLY A 6 19.83 -9.97 0.46
N LYS A 7 18.93 -10.20 1.42
CA LYS A 7 18.76 -11.48 2.09
C LYS A 7 17.66 -12.28 1.38
N VAL A 8 17.99 -13.49 0.95
CA VAL A 8 17.02 -14.42 0.35
C VAL A 8 16.03 -14.91 1.42
N ILE A 9 14.73 -14.76 1.15
CA ILE A 9 13.65 -15.30 2.00
C ILE A 9 13.04 -16.53 1.33
N HIS A 10 12.73 -16.41 0.05
CA HIS A 10 12.29 -17.51 -0.80
C HIS A 10 12.99 -17.40 -2.16
N GLU A 11 13.36 -18.53 -2.77
CA GLU A 11 14.00 -18.53 -4.07
C GLU A 11 13.39 -19.64 -4.93
N ASP A 12 13.10 -19.28 -6.18
CA ASP A 12 12.64 -20.17 -7.25
C ASP A 12 11.37 -20.98 -6.92
N LEU A 13 10.42 -20.35 -6.22
CA LEU A 13 9.10 -20.94 -5.99
C LEU A 13 8.35 -21.05 -7.31
N SER A 14 7.94 -22.25 -7.70
CA SER A 14 7.23 -22.45 -8.96
C SER A 14 5.83 -21.82 -8.93
N THR A 15 5.50 -21.00 -9.94
CA THR A 15 4.16 -20.41 -10.09
C THR A 15 3.06 -21.45 -10.33
N SER A 16 3.43 -22.69 -10.65
CA SER A 16 2.48 -23.80 -10.76
C SER A 16 1.90 -24.24 -9.41
N TYR A 17 2.56 -23.90 -8.30
CA TYR A 17 2.15 -24.27 -6.94
C TYR A 17 2.07 -23.09 -5.97
N THR A 18 2.56 -21.92 -6.37
CA THR A 18 2.56 -20.70 -5.54
C THR A 18 1.43 -19.78 -5.98
N ASP A 19 0.49 -19.52 -5.07
CA ASP A 19 -0.48 -18.45 -5.24
C ASP A 19 0.18 -17.12 -4.86
N ILE A 20 0.36 -16.24 -5.85
CA ILE A 20 0.99 -14.94 -5.65
C ILE A 20 0.17 -14.03 -4.71
N ASP A 21 -1.16 -14.13 -4.73
CA ASP A 21 -2.02 -13.31 -3.88
C ASP A 21 -1.90 -13.74 -2.42
N GLU A 22 -1.79 -15.05 -2.15
CA GLU A 22 -1.52 -15.57 -0.81
C GLU A 22 -0.10 -15.22 -0.32
N LEU A 23 0.91 -15.35 -1.19
CA LEU A 23 2.28 -14.95 -0.86
C LEU A 23 2.35 -13.46 -0.46
N LEU A 24 1.75 -12.58 -1.26
CA LEU A 24 1.73 -11.14 -0.96
C LEU A 24 0.94 -10.83 0.32
N ARG A 25 -0.13 -11.59 0.63
CA ARG A 25 -0.85 -11.45 1.91
C ARG A 25 0.03 -11.81 3.10
N ASP A 26 0.79 -12.90 3.02
CA ASP A 26 1.72 -13.33 4.07
C ASP A 26 2.84 -12.29 4.26
N LEU A 27 3.47 -11.83 3.17
CA LEU A 27 4.46 -10.76 3.22
C LEU A 27 3.90 -9.48 3.86
N ARG A 28 2.62 -9.19 3.62
CA ARG A 28 1.93 -8.05 4.24
C ARG A 28 1.70 -8.22 5.73
N GLN A 29 1.23 -9.39 6.17
CA GLN A 29 1.05 -9.68 7.59
C GLN A 29 2.35 -9.58 8.38
N ASN A 30 3.47 -9.95 7.75
CA ASN A 30 4.80 -9.89 8.34
C ASN A 30 5.51 -8.54 8.17
N SER A 31 4.83 -7.50 7.67
CA SER A 31 5.41 -6.17 7.41
C SER A 31 6.72 -6.24 6.60
N PHE A 32 6.76 -7.10 5.58
CA PHE A 32 7.97 -7.37 4.80
C PHE A 32 8.45 -6.15 4.01
N THR A 33 9.75 -5.86 4.07
CA THR A 33 10.40 -4.84 3.24
C THR A 33 11.44 -5.48 2.33
N GLY A 34 11.32 -5.27 1.03
CA GLY A 34 12.19 -5.90 0.03
C GLY A 34 11.60 -5.85 -1.37
N TYR A 35 11.83 -6.90 -2.15
CA TYR A 35 11.17 -7.07 -3.44
C TYR A 35 10.79 -8.52 -3.71
N CYS A 36 9.75 -8.69 -4.51
CA CYS A 36 9.33 -9.96 -5.08
C CYS A 36 9.66 -9.95 -6.57
N GLN A 37 10.37 -10.97 -7.04
CA GLN A 37 10.76 -11.13 -8.43
C GLN A 37 10.00 -12.31 -9.06
N VAL A 38 9.42 -12.07 -10.23
CA VAL A 38 8.67 -13.04 -11.02
C VAL A 38 9.43 -13.25 -12.32
N ASN A 39 9.86 -14.48 -12.61
CA ASN A 39 10.63 -14.81 -13.81
C ASN A 39 9.88 -15.81 -14.70
N PHE A 40 9.92 -15.58 -16.01
CA PHE A 40 9.53 -16.53 -17.06
C PHE A 40 10.57 -16.46 -18.19
N TRP A 41 10.41 -17.28 -19.23
CA TRP A 41 11.21 -17.14 -20.45
C TRP A 41 11.11 -15.71 -21.01
N GLU A 42 12.26 -15.04 -21.16
CA GLU A 42 12.39 -13.65 -21.65
C GLU A 42 11.55 -12.60 -20.89
N TYR A 43 11.18 -12.89 -19.65
CA TYR A 43 10.34 -12.04 -18.84
C TYR A 43 10.84 -11.96 -17.41
N ARG A 44 10.95 -10.74 -16.90
CA ARG A 44 11.25 -10.47 -15.50
C ARG A 44 10.36 -9.36 -14.97
N GLY A 45 9.60 -9.66 -13.93
CA GLY A 45 8.85 -8.71 -13.14
C GLY A 45 9.50 -8.51 -11.78
N THR A 46 9.59 -7.29 -11.29
CA THR A 46 10.04 -6.97 -9.93
C THR A 46 9.00 -6.06 -9.27
N LEU A 47 8.45 -6.49 -8.15
CA LEU A 47 7.56 -5.71 -7.27
C LEU A 47 8.37 -5.25 -6.07
N PHE A 48 8.45 -3.95 -5.80
CA PHE A 48 9.12 -3.40 -4.61
C PHE A 48 8.12 -3.24 -3.49
N LEU A 49 8.44 -3.74 -2.29
CA LEU A 49 7.54 -3.75 -1.13
C LEU A 49 8.14 -3.00 0.06
N ASP A 50 7.39 -2.06 0.62
CA ASP A 50 7.66 -1.40 1.91
C ASP A 50 6.58 -1.81 2.92
N ARG A 51 6.99 -2.45 4.02
CA ARG A 51 6.09 -2.94 5.08
C ARG A 51 4.89 -3.70 4.52
N GLY A 52 5.14 -4.57 3.55
CA GLY A 52 4.13 -5.42 2.94
C GLY A 52 3.32 -4.79 1.81
N ARG A 53 3.54 -3.51 1.52
CA ARG A 53 2.81 -2.77 0.49
C ARG A 53 3.67 -2.64 -0.75
N ILE A 54 3.12 -2.94 -1.92
CA ILE A 54 3.81 -2.68 -3.18
C ILE A 54 3.91 -1.16 -3.38
N ILE A 55 5.12 -0.63 -3.51
CA ILE A 55 5.38 0.81 -3.68
C ILE A 55 5.80 1.18 -5.10
N ASN A 56 6.31 0.23 -5.88
CA ASN A 56 6.61 0.39 -7.29
C ASN A 56 6.81 -0.98 -7.94
N ALA A 57 6.89 -1.01 -9.26
CA ALA A 57 7.28 -2.19 -10.00
C ALA A 57 8.07 -1.85 -11.26
N PHE A 58 8.86 -2.83 -11.69
CA PHE A 58 9.63 -2.80 -12.92
C PHE A 58 9.44 -4.11 -13.66
N GLU A 59 9.07 -4.02 -14.92
CA GLU A 59 8.84 -5.15 -15.80
C GLU A 59 9.78 -5.05 -17.01
N GLU A 60 10.44 -6.15 -17.30
CA GLU A 60 11.27 -6.38 -18.49
C GLU A 60 10.64 -7.52 -19.27
N ALA A 61 10.20 -7.25 -20.50
CA ALA A 61 9.66 -8.26 -21.42
C ALA A 61 10.34 -8.11 -22.77
N GLY A 62 11.33 -8.97 -23.07
CA GLY A 62 12.24 -8.77 -24.19
C GLY A 62 12.96 -7.42 -24.11
N SER A 63 12.73 -6.53 -25.08
CA SER A 63 13.30 -5.17 -25.11
C SER A 63 12.37 -4.09 -24.54
N ALA A 64 11.15 -4.46 -24.11
CA ALA A 64 10.18 -3.52 -23.56
C ALA A 64 10.36 -3.41 -22.04
N HIS A 65 10.25 -2.18 -21.55
CA HIS A 65 10.29 -1.88 -20.13
C HIS A 65 9.01 -1.14 -19.71
N THR A 66 8.39 -1.60 -18.63
CA THR A 66 7.24 -0.95 -18.02
C THR A 66 7.55 -0.70 -16.55
N ILE A 67 7.06 0.42 -16.01
CA ILE A 67 7.18 0.77 -14.58
C ILE A 67 5.82 1.13 -13.98
N GLY A 68 5.76 1.23 -12.64
CA GLY A 68 4.58 1.67 -11.91
C GLY A 68 3.38 0.72 -12.06
N ASP A 69 2.16 1.25 -11.97
CA ASP A 69 0.94 0.43 -11.89
C ASP A 69 0.70 -0.49 -13.08
N ARG A 70 1.14 -0.07 -14.27
CA ARG A 70 1.05 -0.92 -15.47
C ARG A 70 1.92 -2.16 -15.29
N ALA A 71 3.14 -2.00 -14.78
CA ALA A 71 4.02 -3.11 -14.46
C ALA A 71 3.43 -3.94 -13.31
N ILE A 72 2.92 -3.33 -12.24
CA ILE A 72 2.29 -4.07 -11.13
C ILE A 72 1.19 -5.00 -11.65
N ARG A 73 0.22 -4.46 -12.40
CA ARG A 73 -0.89 -5.26 -12.95
C ARG A 73 -0.40 -6.38 -13.87
N SER A 74 0.55 -6.07 -14.75
CA SER A 74 1.10 -7.04 -15.69
C SER A 74 1.83 -8.18 -14.96
N ILE A 75 2.68 -7.85 -13.99
CA ILE A 75 3.44 -8.81 -13.19
C ILE A 75 2.52 -9.71 -12.37
N LEU A 76 1.50 -9.14 -11.70
CA LEU A 76 0.53 -9.93 -10.93
C LEU A 76 -0.28 -10.87 -11.84
N ALA A 77 -0.70 -10.41 -13.02
CA ALA A 77 -1.38 -11.26 -13.99
C ALA A 77 -0.46 -12.36 -14.52
N LYS A 78 0.83 -12.05 -14.75
CA LYS A 78 1.83 -13.00 -15.22
C LYS A 78 2.16 -14.06 -14.16
N ALA A 79 2.30 -13.67 -12.90
CA ALA A 79 2.59 -14.56 -11.78
C ALA A 79 1.51 -15.64 -11.55
N LYS A 80 0.28 -15.42 -12.04
CA LYS A 80 -0.81 -16.42 -12.02
C LYS A 80 -0.70 -17.46 -13.12
N GLN A 81 0.21 -17.29 -14.08
CA GLN A 81 0.48 -18.27 -15.13
C GLN A 81 1.43 -19.36 -14.63
N LYS A 82 1.37 -20.55 -15.23
CA LYS A 82 2.25 -21.68 -14.90
C LYS A 82 3.60 -21.57 -15.60
N ASP A 83 4.57 -22.33 -15.10
CA ASP A 83 5.93 -22.46 -15.65
C ASP A 83 6.83 -21.23 -15.49
N GLY A 84 6.55 -20.40 -14.48
CA GLY A 84 7.43 -19.35 -14.00
C GLY A 84 7.97 -19.64 -12.60
N THR A 85 8.80 -18.72 -12.10
CA THR A 85 9.27 -18.73 -10.72
C THR A 85 9.02 -17.40 -10.01
N VAL A 86 8.87 -17.48 -8.68
CA VAL A 86 8.74 -16.35 -7.77
C VAL A 86 9.83 -16.44 -6.71
N SER A 87 10.57 -15.36 -6.51
CA SER A 87 11.63 -15.23 -5.51
C SER A 87 11.41 -13.98 -4.67
N VAL A 88 11.70 -14.05 -3.38
CA VAL A 88 11.47 -12.96 -2.41
C VAL A 88 12.79 -12.63 -1.71
N PHE A 89 13.16 -11.36 -1.79
CA PHE A 89 14.44 -10.86 -1.31
C PHE A 89 14.23 -9.69 -0.36
N GLN A 90 14.65 -9.85 0.89
CA GLN A 90 14.58 -8.81 1.91
C GLN A 90 15.70 -7.79 1.73
N LEU A 91 15.35 -6.51 1.82
CA LEU A 91 16.27 -5.39 1.79
C LEU A 91 16.06 -4.50 3.01
N GLN A 92 17.01 -3.60 3.25
CA GLN A 92 16.84 -2.53 4.25
C GLN A 92 15.81 -1.51 3.74
N ASP A 93 15.07 -0.89 4.68
CA ASP A 93 13.99 0.06 4.38
C ASP A 93 14.47 1.19 3.44
N GLU A 94 15.62 1.77 3.72
CA GLU A 94 16.20 2.86 2.93
C GLU A 94 16.57 2.41 1.50
N MET A 95 17.00 1.16 1.34
CA MET A 95 17.38 0.60 0.04
C MET A 95 16.16 0.38 -0.85
N VAL A 96 15.04 -0.07 -0.28
CA VAL A 96 13.78 -0.27 -1.02
C VAL A 96 13.24 1.05 -1.54
N ALA A 97 13.21 2.09 -0.68
CA ALA A 97 12.79 3.42 -1.09
C ALA A 97 13.68 3.98 -2.21
N THR A 98 15.00 3.79 -2.11
CA THR A 98 15.96 4.19 -3.15
C THR A 98 15.71 3.46 -4.47
N LEU A 99 15.48 2.14 -4.46
CA LEU A 99 15.20 1.39 -5.69
C LEU A 99 13.89 1.82 -6.33
N ALA A 100 12.86 2.06 -5.51
CA ALA A 100 11.56 2.52 -5.99
C ALA A 100 11.63 3.91 -6.62
N SER A 101 12.45 4.83 -6.09
CA SER A 101 12.62 6.16 -6.69
C SER A 101 13.47 6.14 -7.96
N VAL A 102 14.47 5.26 -8.00
CA VAL A 102 15.39 5.11 -9.13
C VAL A 102 14.66 4.69 -10.42
N LEU A 103 13.55 3.97 -10.33
CA LEU A 103 12.75 3.62 -11.52
C LEU A 103 12.19 4.83 -12.27
N ASN A 104 12.02 5.97 -11.60
CA ASN A 104 11.57 7.24 -12.18
C ASN A 104 12.73 8.22 -12.43
N SER A 105 13.97 7.73 -12.38
CA SER A 105 15.15 8.58 -12.50
C SER A 105 15.30 9.21 -13.88
N LYS A 106 15.83 10.43 -13.88
CA LYS A 106 16.22 11.15 -15.09
C LYS A 106 17.72 11.06 -15.26
N VAL A 107 18.19 11.05 -16.49
CA VAL A 107 19.62 11.07 -16.78
C VAL A 107 20.19 12.43 -16.38
N LYS A 108 21.17 12.43 -15.47
CA LYS A 108 21.93 13.63 -15.07
C LYS A 108 23.20 13.76 -15.89
N TYR A 109 23.94 12.66 -16.02
CA TYR A 109 25.12 12.57 -16.87
C TYR A 109 25.08 11.28 -17.67
N ARG A 110 25.55 11.32 -18.92
CA ARG A 110 25.58 10.16 -19.80
C ARG A 110 26.95 10.02 -20.45
N ASP A 111 27.36 8.79 -20.70
CA ASP A 111 28.53 8.43 -21.49
C ASP A 111 29.85 9.05 -20.97
N LEU A 112 29.99 9.18 -19.64
CA LEU A 112 31.22 9.68 -19.03
C LEU A 112 32.29 8.59 -19.06
N THR A 113 33.24 8.70 -19.97
CA THR A 113 34.31 7.70 -20.11
C THR A 113 35.43 7.92 -19.09
N THR A 114 36.18 6.86 -18.82
CA THR A 114 37.38 6.89 -17.97
C THR A 114 38.52 7.77 -18.52
N GLU A 115 38.45 8.17 -19.79
CA GLU A 115 39.35 9.16 -20.39
C GLU A 115 39.06 10.59 -19.90
N LEU A 116 37.80 10.87 -19.55
CA LEU A 116 37.34 12.19 -19.13
C LEU A 116 37.35 12.34 -17.60
N THR A 117 36.98 11.28 -16.87
CA THR A 117 36.93 11.31 -15.40
C THR A 117 37.21 9.95 -14.79
N SER A 118 37.72 9.91 -13.56
CA SER A 118 37.75 8.67 -12.77
C SER A 118 36.46 8.48 -11.98
N LEU A 119 36.15 7.23 -11.63
CA LEU A 119 35.02 6.90 -10.77
C LEU A 119 35.11 7.60 -9.41
N GLU A 120 36.30 7.68 -8.81
CA GLU A 120 36.51 8.35 -7.52
C GLU A 120 36.17 9.85 -7.56
N LYS A 121 36.57 10.53 -8.65
CA LYS A 121 36.26 11.96 -8.87
C LYS A 121 34.76 12.16 -9.05
N LEU A 122 34.11 11.27 -9.80
CA LEU A 122 32.67 11.30 -10.00
C LEU A 122 31.92 11.14 -8.67
N ILE A 123 32.26 10.11 -7.89
CA ILE A 123 31.65 9.87 -6.57
C ILE A 123 31.87 11.04 -5.63
N SER A 124 33.08 11.62 -5.62
CA SER A 124 33.40 12.79 -4.80
C SER A 124 32.56 14.02 -5.17
N LYS A 125 32.23 14.18 -6.45
CA LYS A 125 31.32 15.23 -6.94
C LYS A 125 29.88 14.95 -6.49
N LEU A 126 29.37 13.74 -6.73
CA LEU A 126 28.01 13.35 -6.35
C LEU A 126 27.76 13.47 -4.84
N LYS A 127 28.76 13.14 -4.02
CA LYS A 127 28.71 13.36 -2.57
C LYS A 127 28.57 14.82 -2.17
N LYS A 128 29.28 15.74 -2.85
CA LYS A 128 29.19 17.18 -2.58
C LYS A 128 27.88 17.80 -3.06
N GLU A 129 27.26 17.19 -4.06
CA GLU A 129 25.98 17.62 -4.63
C GLU A 129 24.78 17.00 -3.92
N GLU A 130 25.00 16.25 -2.82
CA GLU A 130 23.94 15.55 -2.09
C GLU A 130 23.07 14.69 -3.03
N HIS A 131 23.71 14.06 -4.03
CA HIS A 131 23.01 13.33 -5.07
C HIS A 131 22.21 12.15 -4.52
N SER A 132 20.97 12.02 -5.00
CA SER A 132 20.10 10.86 -4.81
C SER A 132 19.82 10.20 -6.16
N GLY A 133 20.01 8.89 -6.24
CA GLY A 133 19.90 8.15 -7.51
C GLY A 133 20.91 7.02 -7.61
N TYR A 134 21.43 6.77 -8.81
CA TYR A 134 22.44 5.74 -9.02
C TYR A 134 23.40 6.06 -10.15
N VAL A 135 24.58 5.46 -10.06
CA VAL A 135 25.59 5.43 -11.12
C VAL A 135 25.61 4.04 -11.71
N GLU A 136 25.32 3.92 -12.99
CA GLU A 136 25.59 2.73 -13.78
C GLU A 136 27.01 2.79 -14.31
N VAL A 137 27.74 1.69 -14.12
CA VAL A 137 29.14 1.53 -14.55
C VAL A 137 29.19 0.38 -15.54
N LEU A 138 29.41 0.70 -16.81
CA LEU A 138 29.57 -0.27 -17.88
C LEU A 138 31.08 -0.47 -18.09
N LEU A 139 31.61 -1.62 -17.71
CA LEU A 139 33.03 -1.91 -17.88
C LEU A 139 33.31 -2.25 -19.34
N ASN A 140 34.47 -1.84 -19.84
CA ASN A 140 34.83 -2.13 -21.22
C ASN A 140 35.12 -3.61 -21.43
N GLY A 141 34.75 -4.13 -22.60
CA GLY A 141 34.89 -5.55 -22.95
C GLY A 141 33.94 -6.44 -22.14
N ASP A 142 34.25 -7.73 -22.09
CA ASP A 142 33.44 -8.74 -21.38
C ASP A 142 33.83 -8.81 -19.89
N ASN A 143 33.80 -7.67 -19.19
CA ASN A 143 34.16 -7.56 -17.77
C ASN A 143 32.97 -7.36 -16.84
N GLY A 144 31.75 -7.28 -17.39
CA GLY A 144 30.51 -7.11 -16.63
C GLY A 144 30.11 -5.65 -16.42
N ASP A 145 29.19 -5.43 -15.50
CA ASP A 145 28.63 -4.12 -15.18
C ASP A 145 28.45 -3.92 -13.68
N GLY A 146 28.16 -2.69 -13.28
CA GLY A 146 27.89 -2.38 -11.89
C GLY A 146 26.94 -1.21 -11.69
N CYS A 147 26.35 -1.15 -10.50
CA CYS A 147 25.50 -0.06 -10.05
C CYS A 147 25.96 0.42 -8.67
N ILE A 148 26.02 1.73 -8.46
CA ILE A 148 26.29 2.35 -7.16
C ILE A 148 25.10 3.24 -6.82
N TYR A 149 24.40 2.93 -5.75
CA TYR A 149 23.19 3.62 -5.30
C TYR A 149 23.54 4.71 -4.29
N PHE A 150 22.91 5.87 -4.44
CA PHE A 150 23.13 7.05 -3.62
C PHE A 150 21.82 7.58 -3.03
N GLN A 151 21.92 8.06 -1.79
CA GLN A 151 20.89 8.86 -1.14
C GLN A 151 21.57 10.03 -0.42
N ASP A 152 21.17 11.26 -0.74
CA ASP A 152 21.68 12.51 -0.16
C ASP A 152 23.22 12.58 -0.15
N GLY A 153 23.83 12.13 -1.25
CA GLY A 153 25.28 12.10 -1.45
C GLY A 153 26.01 10.94 -0.75
N ARG A 154 25.30 10.12 0.04
CA ARG A 154 25.83 8.91 0.65
C ARG A 154 25.68 7.72 -0.29
N ALA A 155 26.77 7.01 -0.57
CA ALA A 155 26.70 5.72 -1.23
C ALA A 155 26.07 4.68 -0.27
N MET A 156 24.93 4.14 -0.67
CA MET A 156 24.15 3.18 0.11
C MET A 156 24.57 1.75 -0.19
N GLU A 157 24.67 1.41 -1.48
CA GLU A 157 24.93 0.06 -1.94
C GLU A 157 25.73 0.09 -3.24
N SER A 158 26.52 -0.95 -3.51
CA SER A 158 27.26 -1.13 -4.75
C SER A 158 27.17 -2.58 -5.18
N VAL A 159 26.69 -2.81 -6.41
CA VAL A 159 26.51 -4.15 -6.96
C VAL A 159 27.34 -4.27 -8.22
N PHE A 160 28.28 -5.21 -8.21
CA PHE A 160 28.97 -5.68 -9.40
C PHE A 160 28.27 -6.94 -9.91
N ARG A 161 28.11 -7.05 -11.22
CA ARG A 161 27.64 -8.26 -11.89
C ARG A 161 28.65 -8.67 -12.95
N ALA A 162 29.17 -9.88 -12.82
CA ALA A 162 30.03 -10.51 -13.81
C ALA A 162 29.24 -10.95 -15.05
N VAL A 163 29.94 -11.26 -16.14
CA VAL A 163 29.32 -11.67 -17.42
C VAL A 163 28.53 -12.97 -17.31
N ASP A 164 28.94 -13.87 -16.41
CA ASP A 164 28.23 -15.11 -16.10
C ASP A 164 27.02 -14.91 -15.16
N GLY A 165 26.80 -13.67 -14.71
CA GLY A 165 25.70 -13.30 -13.82
C GLY A 165 26.02 -13.36 -12.34
N GLU A 166 27.25 -13.75 -11.93
CA GLU A 166 27.65 -13.71 -10.52
C GLU A 166 27.59 -12.27 -10.00
N MET A 167 26.97 -12.07 -8.83
CA MET A 167 26.82 -10.74 -8.23
C MET A 167 27.61 -10.59 -6.93
N ILE A 168 28.29 -9.46 -6.81
CA ILE A 168 29.03 -9.06 -5.60
C ILE A 168 28.48 -7.72 -5.13
N SER A 169 27.91 -7.70 -3.92
CA SER A 169 27.31 -6.50 -3.32
C SER A 169 28.22 -5.86 -2.25
N GLY A 170 27.82 -4.69 -1.76
CA GLY A 170 28.45 -4.00 -0.65
C GLY A 170 29.82 -3.39 -0.97
N PRO A 171 30.64 -3.18 0.06
CA PRO A 171 32.01 -2.67 -0.08
C PRO A 171 32.89 -3.51 -1.01
N SER A 172 32.66 -4.83 -1.06
CA SER A 172 33.37 -5.73 -1.97
C SER A 172 33.01 -5.47 -3.43
N GLY A 173 31.72 -5.29 -3.72
CA GLY A 173 31.22 -4.91 -5.04
C GLY A 173 31.81 -3.56 -5.47
N PHE A 174 31.78 -2.58 -4.58
CA PHE A 174 32.39 -1.27 -4.81
C PHE A 174 33.88 -1.36 -5.19
N LYS A 175 34.67 -2.10 -4.39
CA LYS A 175 36.10 -2.28 -4.64
C LYS A 175 36.37 -2.95 -5.99
N LYS A 176 35.54 -3.92 -6.38
CA LYS A 176 35.64 -4.62 -7.66
C LYS A 176 35.35 -3.68 -8.83
N ILE A 177 34.27 -2.91 -8.77
CA ILE A 177 33.90 -1.90 -9.79
C ILE A 177 35.03 -0.87 -9.93
N LEU A 178 35.52 -0.33 -8.82
CA LEU A 178 36.59 0.67 -8.82
C LEU A 178 37.87 0.13 -9.45
N GLY A 179 38.31 -1.06 -9.04
CA GLY A 179 39.51 -1.71 -9.59
C GLY A 179 39.39 -1.93 -11.10
N LEU A 180 38.30 -2.56 -11.54
CA LEU A 180 38.10 -2.86 -12.97
C LEU A 180 37.93 -1.59 -13.81
N SER A 181 37.20 -0.58 -13.32
CA SER A 181 37.06 0.69 -14.05
C SER A 181 38.41 1.39 -14.27
N THR A 182 39.40 1.15 -13.40
CA THR A 182 40.76 1.69 -13.55
C THR A 182 41.61 0.83 -14.48
N GLU A 183 41.44 -0.49 -14.44
CA GLU A 183 42.25 -1.46 -15.19
C GLU A 183 41.83 -1.54 -16.67
N VAL A 184 40.54 -1.70 -16.95
CA VAL A 184 40.02 -1.93 -18.30
C VAL A 184 39.30 -0.72 -18.88
N GLY A 185 39.06 0.30 -18.06
CA GLY A 185 38.24 1.45 -18.42
C GLY A 185 36.74 1.16 -18.33
N ALA A 186 35.94 2.23 -18.37
CA ALA A 186 34.50 2.14 -18.21
C ALA A 186 33.77 3.35 -18.79
N VAL A 187 32.46 3.19 -18.95
CA VAL A 187 31.50 4.27 -19.20
C VAL A 187 30.59 4.42 -17.98
N PHE A 188 30.45 5.64 -17.49
CA PHE A 188 29.58 5.97 -16.36
C PHE A 188 28.34 6.73 -16.84
N ASN A 189 27.17 6.23 -16.43
CA ASN A 189 25.89 6.92 -16.57
C ASN A 189 25.35 7.26 -15.18
N VAL A 190 24.97 8.51 -14.98
CA VAL A 190 24.45 8.99 -13.69
C VAL A 190 22.99 9.34 -13.85
N PHE A 191 22.17 8.74 -13.00
CA PHE A 191 20.75 8.91 -12.99
C PHE A 191 20.34 9.53 -11.66
N GLU A 192 19.57 10.61 -11.73
CA GLU A 192 19.07 11.35 -10.58
C GLU A 192 17.61 10.96 -10.33
N SER A 193 17.34 10.53 -9.11
CA SER A 193 16.00 10.17 -8.66
C SER A 193 15.48 11.24 -7.73
N ASP A 194 14.22 11.62 -7.89
CA ASP A 194 13.51 12.40 -6.90
C ASP A 194 12.76 11.43 -5.98
N LEU A 195 13.05 11.41 -4.68
CA LEU A 195 12.31 10.58 -3.73
C LEU A 195 10.83 10.99 -3.65
N SER A 196 10.48 12.24 -4.01
CA SER A 196 9.08 12.68 -4.15
C SER A 196 8.37 12.06 -5.36
N SER A 197 9.14 11.49 -6.30
CA SER A 197 8.60 10.79 -7.48
C SER A 197 8.30 9.31 -7.23
N ILE A 198 8.41 8.81 -5.99
CA ILE A 198 7.80 7.52 -5.63
C ILE A 198 6.29 7.74 -5.77
N VAL A 199 5.74 7.32 -6.91
CA VAL A 199 4.30 7.32 -7.18
C VAL A 199 3.67 6.28 -6.26
N VAL A 200 3.42 6.68 -5.02
CA VAL A 200 2.21 6.25 -4.33
C VAL A 200 1.10 6.94 -5.10
N ASP A 201 0.24 6.18 -5.79
CA ASP A 201 -1.01 6.64 -6.41
C ASP A 201 -1.56 7.89 -5.71
N SER A 202 -1.20 9.07 -6.21
CA SER A 202 -1.36 10.36 -5.52
C SER A 202 -2.55 11.13 -6.03
N SER A 203 -3.23 10.60 -7.05
CA SER A 203 -4.49 11.13 -7.55
C SER A 203 -5.67 10.41 -6.89
N VAL A 204 -6.79 11.13 -6.82
CA VAL A 204 -8.04 10.60 -6.27
C VAL A 204 -8.70 9.73 -7.35
N SER A 205 -8.44 8.43 -7.32
CA SER A 205 -9.05 7.45 -8.24
C SER A 205 -10.56 7.30 -8.04
N ASP A 206 -11.27 6.82 -9.08
CA ASP A 206 -12.71 6.53 -9.01
C ASP A 206 -13.09 5.55 -7.89
N GLU A 207 -12.22 4.58 -7.56
CA GLU A 207 -12.45 3.64 -6.46
C GLU A 207 -12.47 4.36 -5.10
N VAL A 208 -11.59 5.35 -4.91
CA VAL A 208 -11.55 6.18 -3.69
C VAL A 208 -12.81 7.04 -3.61
N ILE A 209 -13.22 7.67 -4.72
CA ILE A 209 -14.46 8.45 -4.78
C ILE A 209 -15.66 7.57 -4.42
N GLN A 210 -15.75 6.37 -4.99
CA GLN A 210 -16.83 5.43 -4.69
C GLN A 210 -16.83 4.98 -3.23
N LEU A 211 -15.66 4.75 -2.61
CA LEU A 211 -15.58 4.39 -1.19
C LEU A 211 -16.14 5.51 -0.30
N PHE A 212 -15.71 6.75 -0.52
CA PHE A 212 -16.21 7.90 0.26
C PHE A 212 -17.69 8.17 -0.03
N GLN A 213 -18.15 8.02 -1.28
CA GLN A 213 -19.57 8.12 -1.62
C GLN A 213 -20.41 7.11 -0.84
N ASN A 214 -20.01 5.84 -0.86
CA ASN A 214 -20.75 4.78 -0.16
C ASN A 214 -20.74 5.01 1.35
N THR A 215 -19.63 5.49 1.89
CA THR A 215 -19.53 5.89 3.30
C THR A 215 -20.52 7.01 3.63
N LEU A 216 -20.56 8.07 2.83
CA LEU A 216 -21.48 9.20 3.02
C LEU A 216 -22.95 8.76 2.90
N ASN A 217 -23.27 7.87 1.97
CA ASN A 217 -24.62 7.34 1.79
C ASN A 217 -25.10 6.58 3.04
N VAL A 218 -24.25 5.72 3.61
CA VAL A 218 -24.58 4.99 4.85
C VAL A 218 -24.79 5.94 6.03
N LEU A 219 -23.94 6.97 6.14
CA LEU A 219 -24.06 7.99 7.18
C LEU A 219 -25.35 8.79 7.04
N GLU A 220 -25.68 9.22 5.82
CA GLU A 220 -26.91 9.95 5.51
C GLU A 220 -28.14 9.13 5.86
N GLU A 221 -28.19 7.86 5.44
CA GLU A 221 -29.31 6.97 5.74
C GLU A 221 -29.47 6.72 7.24
N SER A 222 -28.37 6.50 7.96
CA SER A 222 -28.38 6.25 9.41
C SER A 222 -28.88 7.46 10.20
N VAL A 223 -28.41 8.66 9.82
CA VAL A 223 -28.78 9.92 10.47
C VAL A 223 -30.22 10.31 10.14
N ASP A 224 -30.59 10.30 8.86
CA ASP A 224 -31.89 10.79 8.42
C ASP A 224 -33.02 9.86 8.85
N ALA A 225 -32.77 8.54 8.98
CA ALA A 225 -33.73 7.59 9.53
C ALA A 225 -34.12 7.91 10.99
N LYS A 226 -33.19 8.47 11.79
CA LYS A 226 -33.43 8.79 13.21
C LYS A 226 -33.83 10.24 13.46
N LEU A 227 -33.19 11.18 12.76
CA LEU A 227 -33.28 12.61 13.05
C LEU A 227 -34.12 13.38 12.03
N GLY A 228 -34.54 12.72 10.94
CA GLY A 228 -35.37 13.27 9.88
C GLY A 228 -34.59 13.57 8.59
N THR A 229 -35.30 13.53 7.47
CA THR A 229 -34.72 13.73 6.13
C THR A 229 -34.00 15.08 5.98
N GLY A 230 -32.82 15.04 5.36
CA GLY A 230 -31.99 16.20 5.04
C GLY A 230 -31.10 16.68 6.20
N LYS A 231 -31.21 16.08 7.40
CA LYS A 231 -30.42 16.53 8.56
C LYS A 231 -28.95 16.28 8.36
N PHE A 232 -28.56 15.12 7.83
CA PHE A 232 -27.17 14.83 7.54
C PHE A 232 -26.59 15.83 6.53
N ALA A 233 -27.25 16.00 5.38
CA ALA A 233 -26.77 16.86 4.31
C ALA A 233 -26.61 18.33 4.77
N ASP A 234 -27.53 18.84 5.59
CA ASP A 234 -27.46 20.18 6.16
C ASP A 234 -26.24 20.38 7.08
N GLU A 235 -25.92 19.39 7.91
CA GLU A 235 -24.75 19.46 8.80
C GLU A 235 -23.45 19.24 8.03
N PHE A 236 -23.42 18.26 7.12
CA PHE A 236 -22.25 17.95 6.30
C PHE A 236 -21.81 19.17 5.49
N LYS A 237 -22.75 19.87 4.83
CA LYS A 237 -22.46 21.13 4.11
C LYS A 237 -21.88 22.22 5.00
N ARG A 238 -22.37 22.35 6.24
CA ARG A 238 -21.79 23.30 7.21
C ARG A 238 -20.35 22.93 7.55
N ARG A 239 -20.07 21.64 7.76
CA ARG A 239 -18.72 21.14 8.07
C ARG A 239 -17.77 21.30 6.89
N LEU A 240 -18.21 21.10 5.66
CA LEU A 240 -17.43 21.42 4.46
C LEU A 240 -16.99 22.90 4.47
N ALA A 241 -17.94 23.82 4.63
CA ALA A 241 -17.64 25.26 4.65
C ALA A 241 -16.70 25.69 5.78
N ILE A 242 -16.81 25.08 6.96
CA ILE A 242 -15.90 25.36 8.10
C ILE A 242 -14.47 24.89 7.79
N ASN A 243 -14.33 23.73 7.14
CA ASN A 243 -13.03 23.13 6.84
C ASN A 243 -12.41 23.65 5.53
N ALA A 244 -13.14 24.41 4.71
CA ALA A 244 -12.65 25.00 3.47
C ALA A 244 -11.42 25.91 3.66
N ASN A 245 -11.26 26.55 4.83
CA ASN A 245 -10.07 27.33 5.16
C ASN A 245 -8.81 26.46 5.34
N LYS A 246 -8.98 25.18 5.68
CA LYS A 246 -7.89 24.21 5.88
C LYS A 246 -7.65 23.38 4.62
N TYR A 247 -8.72 23.05 3.89
CA TYR A 247 -8.70 22.23 2.69
C TYR A 247 -9.50 22.94 1.58
N LEU A 248 -8.80 23.63 0.68
CA LEU A 248 -9.43 24.50 -0.33
C LEU A 248 -10.40 23.75 -1.25
N PHE A 249 -10.11 22.49 -1.59
CA PHE A 249 -10.98 21.65 -2.43
C PHE A 249 -12.38 21.40 -1.83
N LEU A 250 -12.56 21.61 -0.51
CA LEU A 250 -13.85 21.52 0.16
C LEU A 250 -14.68 22.80 0.06
N ASP A 251 -14.14 23.86 -0.55
CA ASP A 251 -14.86 25.12 -0.74
C ASP A 251 -16.12 24.89 -1.61
N PRO A 252 -17.33 25.12 -1.07
CA PRO A 252 -18.58 24.97 -1.82
C PRO A 252 -18.66 25.84 -3.08
N PHE A 253 -17.85 26.89 -3.19
CA PHE A 253 -17.79 27.79 -4.35
C PHE A 253 -16.77 27.35 -5.41
N ALA A 254 -15.73 26.61 -5.04
CA ALA A 254 -14.73 26.09 -5.97
C ALA A 254 -15.32 24.96 -6.83
N GLY A 255 -16.23 24.16 -6.27
CA GLY A 255 -16.93 23.10 -6.98
C GLY A 255 -16.09 21.85 -7.24
N GLU A 256 -14.87 21.77 -6.70
CA GLU A 256 -13.98 20.60 -6.84
C GLU A 256 -14.56 19.38 -6.14
N PHE A 257 -15.12 19.53 -4.93
CA PHE A 257 -15.78 18.46 -4.18
C PHE A 257 -17.28 18.72 -4.11
N VAL A 258 -18.10 17.85 -4.72
CA VAL A 258 -19.55 17.98 -4.71
C VAL A 258 -20.21 16.68 -4.26
N TYR A 259 -20.89 16.75 -3.12
CA TYR A 259 -21.78 15.69 -2.66
C TYR A 259 -23.24 16.16 -2.72
N LYS A 260 -24.03 15.56 -3.61
CA LYS A 260 -25.45 15.89 -3.81
C LYS A 260 -26.21 14.67 -4.32
N GLU A 261 -27.44 14.49 -3.84
CA GLU A 261 -28.32 13.40 -4.29
C GLU A 261 -27.62 12.03 -4.22
N LYS A 262 -26.92 11.77 -3.09
CA LYS A 262 -26.16 10.54 -2.82
C LYS A 262 -25.02 10.23 -3.81
N THR A 263 -24.63 11.22 -4.59
CA THR A 263 -23.54 11.14 -5.56
C THR A 263 -22.41 12.06 -5.13
N LEU A 264 -21.18 11.55 -5.15
CA LEU A 264 -19.96 12.28 -4.91
C LEU A 264 -19.20 12.43 -6.23
N SER A 265 -18.90 13.67 -6.62
CA SER A 265 -17.97 13.96 -7.71
C SER A 265 -16.78 14.75 -7.17
N PHE A 266 -15.61 14.49 -7.75
CA PHE A 266 -14.37 15.17 -7.39
C PHE A 266 -13.58 15.53 -8.64
N GLU A 267 -13.26 16.82 -8.82
CA GLU A 267 -12.51 17.38 -9.96
C GLU A 267 -11.39 18.33 -9.48
N GLY A 268 -10.63 17.94 -8.45
CA GLY A 268 -9.48 18.72 -7.96
C GLY A 268 -8.17 18.33 -8.64
N GLU A 269 -7.64 19.20 -9.50
CA GLU A 269 -6.36 18.97 -10.22
C GLU A 269 -5.13 19.12 -9.31
N ASP A 270 -5.20 20.00 -8.30
CA ASP A 270 -4.09 20.33 -7.40
C ASP A 270 -4.14 19.62 -6.04
N THR A 271 -5.12 18.73 -5.83
CA THR A 271 -5.33 18.05 -4.55
C THR A 271 -4.73 16.65 -4.55
N THR A 272 -3.84 16.38 -3.58
CA THR A 272 -3.25 15.05 -3.42
C THR A 272 -4.24 14.06 -2.79
N LEU A 273 -4.05 12.75 -3.01
CA LEU A 273 -4.84 11.70 -2.37
C LEU A 273 -4.78 11.79 -0.84
N GLU A 274 -3.63 12.17 -0.28
CA GLU A 274 -3.47 12.34 1.17
C GLU A 274 -4.30 13.52 1.69
N ASP A 275 -4.20 14.69 1.04
CA ASP A 275 -4.99 15.87 1.41
C ASP A 275 -6.49 15.62 1.25
N PHE A 276 -6.90 14.97 0.16
CA PHE A 276 -8.27 14.54 -0.07
C PHE A 276 -8.76 13.63 1.07
N THR A 277 -8.00 12.57 1.36
CA THR A 277 -8.38 11.57 2.36
C THR A 277 -8.48 12.21 3.74
N ILE A 278 -7.48 12.98 4.16
CA ILE A 278 -7.48 13.64 5.47
C ILE A 278 -8.62 14.67 5.55
N GLY A 279 -8.80 15.50 4.52
CA GLY A 279 -9.84 16.52 4.50
C GLY A 279 -11.24 15.95 4.60
N VAL A 280 -11.55 14.92 3.81
CA VAL A 280 -12.86 14.26 3.85
C VAL A 280 -13.07 13.51 5.18
N CYS A 281 -12.04 12.82 5.71
CA CYS A 281 -12.12 12.14 7.00
C CYS A 281 -12.38 13.10 8.16
N ASP A 282 -11.73 14.28 8.17
CA ASP A 282 -11.91 15.31 9.18
C ASP A 282 -13.37 15.78 9.19
N VAL A 283 -13.94 16.07 8.01
CA VAL A 283 -15.33 16.51 7.87
C VAL A 283 -16.29 15.42 8.35
N ILE A 284 -16.13 14.19 7.87
CA ILE A 284 -16.98 13.05 8.28
C ILE A 284 -16.93 12.86 9.80
N SER A 285 -15.73 12.86 10.40
CA SER A 285 -15.56 12.68 11.84
C SER A 285 -16.25 13.77 12.64
N GLN A 286 -16.13 15.03 12.23
CA GLN A 286 -16.80 16.16 12.88
C GLN A 286 -18.33 16.08 12.73
N THR A 287 -18.83 15.67 11.57
CA THR A 287 -20.27 15.47 11.33
C THR A 287 -20.83 14.36 12.21
N VAL A 288 -20.14 13.22 12.28
CA VAL A 288 -20.55 12.08 13.12
C VAL A 288 -20.53 12.45 14.60
N GLU A 289 -19.48 13.13 15.07
CA GLU A 289 -19.37 13.54 16.47
C GLU A 289 -20.50 14.53 16.86
N HIS A 290 -20.89 15.43 15.97
CA HIS A 290 -22.03 16.33 16.19
C HIS A 290 -23.35 15.58 16.40
N PHE A 291 -23.61 14.54 15.63
CA PHE A 291 -24.85 13.76 15.77
C PHE A 291 -24.81 12.78 16.93
N LYS A 292 -23.65 12.18 17.22
CA LYS A 292 -23.43 11.37 18.41
C LYS A 292 -23.77 12.12 19.70
N GLN A 293 -23.46 13.42 19.78
CA GLN A 293 -23.83 14.25 20.93
C GLN A 293 -25.35 14.43 21.12
N LYS A 294 -26.15 14.17 20.06
CA LYS A 294 -27.61 14.27 20.09
C LYS A 294 -28.29 12.93 20.34
N ASP A 295 -27.75 11.87 19.77
CA ASP A 295 -28.22 10.50 19.94
C ASP A 295 -27.04 9.53 19.93
N GLU A 296 -26.68 9.01 21.11
CA GLU A 296 -25.57 8.09 21.28
C GLU A 296 -25.79 6.75 20.56
N THR A 297 -27.04 6.34 20.39
CA THR A 297 -27.43 5.08 19.72
C THR A 297 -27.29 5.17 18.19
N LEU A 298 -26.95 6.34 17.65
CA LEU A 298 -26.69 6.54 16.23
C LEU A 298 -25.40 5.83 15.79
N LEU A 299 -24.39 5.76 16.65
CA LEU A 299 -23.13 5.10 16.31
C LEU A 299 -23.31 3.62 16.02
N ASP A 300 -24.21 2.94 16.74
CA ASP A 300 -24.49 1.52 16.51
C ASP A 300 -25.14 1.29 15.13
N ALA A 301 -26.03 2.21 14.72
CA ALA A 301 -26.63 2.17 13.39
C ALA A 301 -25.59 2.42 12.29
N ILE A 302 -24.71 3.41 12.47
CA ILE A 302 -23.62 3.71 11.53
C ILE A 302 -22.66 2.52 11.41
N CYS A 303 -22.19 1.97 12.53
CA CYS A 303 -21.27 0.83 12.51
C CYS A 303 -21.91 -0.39 11.84
N SER A 304 -23.18 -0.66 12.13
CA SER A 304 -23.92 -1.76 11.49
C SER A 304 -24.08 -1.55 9.98
N GLY A 305 -24.38 -0.32 9.55
CA GLY A 305 -24.52 0.02 8.14
C GLY A 305 -23.20 0.02 7.36
N ILE A 306 -22.08 0.35 8.01
CA ILE A 306 -20.74 0.38 7.41
C ILE A 306 -20.14 -1.03 7.30
N GLN A 307 -20.59 -2.00 8.10
CA GLN A 307 -20.01 -3.34 8.14
C GLN A 307 -19.91 -4.03 6.76
N PRO A 308 -20.94 -4.02 5.89
CA PRO A 308 -20.82 -4.61 4.55
C PRO A 308 -19.76 -3.90 3.69
N LEU A 309 -19.62 -2.58 3.84
CA LEU A 309 -18.61 -1.80 3.12
C LEU A 309 -17.19 -2.11 3.62
N LYS A 310 -17.01 -2.33 4.93
CA LYS A 310 -15.75 -2.80 5.50
C LYS A 310 -15.32 -4.13 4.89
N GLU A 311 -16.25 -5.06 4.76
CA GLU A 311 -16.00 -6.40 4.21
C GLU A 311 -15.68 -6.33 2.71
N ASP A 312 -16.46 -5.56 1.93
CA ASP A 312 -16.30 -5.44 0.47
C ASP A 312 -15.09 -4.60 0.02
N ARG A 313 -14.62 -3.67 0.87
CA ARG A 313 -13.56 -2.70 0.53
C ARG A 313 -12.40 -2.68 1.52
N MET A 314 -12.19 -3.75 2.28
CA MET A 314 -11.15 -3.89 3.31
C MET A 314 -9.77 -3.40 2.85
N GLN A 315 -9.32 -3.83 1.67
CA GLN A 315 -7.99 -3.47 1.15
C GLN A 315 -7.82 -1.96 0.93
N LEU A 316 -8.87 -1.29 0.44
CA LEU A 316 -8.86 0.14 0.17
C LEU A 316 -8.97 0.95 1.47
N ILE A 317 -9.77 0.46 2.43
CA ILE A 317 -9.91 1.03 3.78
C ILE A 317 -8.56 0.99 4.52
N ASP A 318 -7.87 -0.15 4.49
CA ASP A 318 -6.53 -0.32 5.08
C ASP A 318 -5.50 0.59 4.40
N ARG A 319 -5.55 0.68 3.06
CA ARG A 319 -4.66 1.55 2.26
C ARG A 319 -4.75 3.01 2.72
N LEU A 320 -5.98 3.49 2.93
CA LEU A 320 -6.25 4.86 3.34
C LEU A 320 -6.20 5.07 4.86
N LYS A 321 -6.04 3.99 5.65
CA LYS A 321 -6.02 4.00 7.13
C LYS A 321 -7.27 4.63 7.74
N LEU A 322 -8.45 4.33 7.18
CA LEU A 322 -9.70 4.99 7.60
C LEU A 322 -10.13 4.58 9.01
N ASP A 323 -9.75 3.40 9.47
CA ASP A 323 -9.91 2.92 10.84
C ASP A 323 -9.19 3.83 11.85
N MET A 324 -7.96 4.24 11.54
CA MET A 324 -7.18 5.16 12.35
C MET A 324 -7.68 6.59 12.25
N LYS A 325 -8.08 7.04 11.05
CA LYS A 325 -8.54 8.41 10.80
C LYS A 325 -9.96 8.67 11.30
N MET A 326 -10.83 7.67 11.26
CA MET A 326 -12.24 7.75 11.61
C MET A 326 -12.67 6.57 12.50
N PRO A 327 -12.10 6.43 13.71
CA PRO A 327 -12.34 5.26 14.57
C PRO A 327 -13.81 5.11 14.99
N SER A 328 -14.58 6.20 15.05
CA SER A 328 -16.03 6.15 15.34
C SER A 328 -16.87 5.53 14.22
N VAL A 329 -16.34 5.46 12.99
CA VAL A 329 -17.04 4.93 11.81
C VAL A 329 -16.44 3.59 11.40
N PHE A 330 -15.11 3.52 11.31
CA PHE A 330 -14.37 2.36 10.82
C PHE A 330 -13.68 1.53 11.90
N GLY A 331 -13.64 1.98 13.15
CA GLY A 331 -13.05 1.21 14.24
C GLY A 331 -13.86 -0.05 14.60
N ASP A 332 -13.21 -0.97 15.30
CA ASP A 332 -13.85 -2.18 15.81
C ASP A 332 -14.72 -1.84 17.03
N ARG A 333 -16.03 -1.96 16.85
CA ARG A 333 -16.99 -1.95 17.94
C ARG A 333 -17.64 -3.31 18.02
N VAL A 334 -17.47 -3.97 19.16
CA VAL A 334 -18.26 -5.15 19.51
C VAL A 334 -19.70 -4.69 19.67
N VAL A 335 -20.53 -4.93 18.67
CA VAL A 335 -21.97 -4.77 18.78
C VAL A 335 -22.42 -5.78 19.82
N ALA A 336 -22.92 -5.30 20.96
CA ALA A 336 -23.51 -6.17 21.96
C ALA A 336 -24.74 -6.84 21.33
N GLU A 337 -24.66 -8.14 21.06
CA GLU A 337 -25.78 -8.93 20.58
C GLU A 337 -26.98 -8.71 21.51
N SER A 338 -28.08 -8.24 20.94
CA SER A 338 -29.35 -8.13 21.63
C SER A 338 -29.78 -9.51 22.10
N ALA A 339 -29.82 -9.71 23.42
CA ALA A 339 -30.31 -10.93 24.04
C ALA A 339 -31.71 -11.32 23.51
N PRO A 340 -31.97 -12.61 23.23
CA PRO A 340 -33.27 -13.03 22.76
C PRO A 340 -34.32 -12.85 23.86
N LYS A 341 -35.43 -12.20 23.48
CA LYS A 341 -36.66 -12.18 24.28
C LYS A 341 -37.36 -13.53 24.15
N GLU A 342 -37.23 -14.40 25.14
CA GLU A 342 -38.25 -15.40 25.47
C GLU A 342 -39.09 -14.79 26.60
N GLY A 343 -40.39 -14.51 26.48
CA GLY A 343 -41.41 -15.22 25.74
C GLY A 343 -42.31 -15.93 26.75
N GLU A 344 -43.25 -15.18 27.35
CA GLU A 344 -44.26 -15.67 28.29
C GLU A 344 -45.05 -16.85 27.68
N GLU A 345 -44.95 -18.06 28.26
CA GLU A 345 -45.94 -19.12 28.03
C GLU A 345 -46.97 -19.14 29.16
N LYS A 346 -48.21 -18.79 28.78
CA LYS A 346 -49.41 -18.90 29.60
C LYS A 346 -49.85 -20.35 29.75
N GLU A 347 -50.30 -20.66 30.96
CA GLU A 347 -51.02 -21.88 31.34
C GLU A 347 -52.16 -22.27 30.39
N SER A 348 -52.26 -23.57 30.11
CA SER A 348 -53.51 -24.23 29.70
C SER A 348 -53.56 -25.65 30.27
N LYS A 349 -54.64 -25.91 31.03
CA LYS A 349 -54.90 -27.10 31.84
C LYS A 349 -55.22 -28.36 31.03
N GLY A 350 -54.81 -29.52 31.57
CA GLY A 350 -55.69 -30.68 31.71
C GLY A 350 -55.19 -32.02 31.16
N GLY A 351 -55.13 -33.05 32.03
CA GLY A 351 -55.42 -34.43 31.60
C GLY A 351 -54.43 -35.55 31.93
N ARG A 352 -54.36 -35.94 33.21
CA ARG A 352 -54.31 -37.31 33.80
C ARG A 352 -53.55 -38.50 33.13
N LEU A 353 -53.02 -39.31 34.07
CA LEU A 353 -52.55 -40.71 34.03
C LEU A 353 -51.12 -40.92 33.52
N SER A 354 -50.26 -41.80 34.05
CA SER A 354 -50.15 -42.53 35.32
C SER A 354 -48.87 -43.39 35.25
N ARG A 355 -48.24 -43.61 36.41
CA ARG A 355 -47.59 -44.87 36.89
C ARG A 355 -46.07 -44.86 37.10
N LEU A 356 -45.75 -45.18 38.36
CA LEU A 356 -44.72 -46.08 38.87
C LEU A 356 -43.29 -45.95 38.29
N PHE A 357 -42.31 -45.64 39.15
CA PHE A 357 -41.47 -46.67 39.78
C PHE A 357 -40.68 -46.11 40.97
N LYS A 358 -40.34 -47.03 41.88
CA LYS A 358 -39.89 -46.88 43.27
C LYS A 358 -38.37 -46.71 43.41
N ARG A 359 -37.98 -45.95 44.45
CA ARG A 359 -36.90 -46.17 45.45
C ARG A 359 -35.52 -46.72 45.02
N LYS A 360 -34.48 -45.94 45.35
CA LYS A 360 -33.34 -46.23 46.28
C LYS A 360 -32.46 -44.97 46.28
N LYS A 361 -32.28 -44.16 47.34
CA LYS A 361 -31.73 -44.32 48.70
C LYS A 361 -30.19 -44.57 48.76
N SER A 362 -29.44 -43.48 48.96
CA SER A 362 -28.23 -43.29 49.81
C SER A 362 -27.75 -41.83 49.59
N SER A 363 -27.78 -40.86 50.53
CA SER A 363 -26.92 -40.67 51.74
C SER A 363 -25.49 -41.15 51.50
N GLU A 364 -24.41 -40.43 51.75
CA GLU A 364 -24.08 -39.37 52.72
C GLU A 364 -22.70 -38.79 52.32
N GLU A 365 -22.48 -37.52 52.65
CA GLU A 365 -21.27 -36.95 53.26
C GLU A 365 -19.88 -37.53 52.91
N ALA A 366 -19.08 -36.74 52.18
CA ALA A 366 -17.77 -36.18 52.60
C ALA A 366 -17.22 -35.27 51.49
#